data_AF-A0A0L8IFT4-F1
#
_entry.id   AF-A0A0L8IFT4-F1
#
_cell.length_a   1.000
_cell.length_b   1.000
_cell.length_c   1.000
_cell.angle_alpha   90.00
_cell.angle_beta   90.00
_cell.angle_gamma   90.00
#
_symmetry.space_group_name_H-M   'P 1'
#
loop_
_entity.id
_entity.type
_entity.pdbx_description
1 polymer ?
#
loop_
_entity_poly.entity_id
_entity_poly.type
_entity_poly.pdbx_seq_one_letter_code
_entity_poly.pdbx_strand_id
1 'polypeptide(L)'
;MLFDCGHAGAPPLVEQIDTRTYSFNVLTCRCPTRLMMEETEKRWRSADHKGANTCETNRIAAAEDCRQARRNRANNPVAGAILPCPHCQRLFRVQIGLTSHLWTHKTSPPSPQDD
;
A
#
# COMPACT_ATOMS: atom_id res chain seq x y z
N MET A 1 -21.64 38.45 -29.81
CA MET A 1 -20.65 39.54 -29.71
C MET A 1 -19.59 39.08 -28.73
N LEU A 2 -18.37 38.87 -29.22
CA LEU A 2 -17.20 38.46 -28.46
C LEU A 2 -16.66 39.73 -27.78
N PHE A 3 -16.65 39.79 -26.45
CA PHE A 3 -15.98 40.89 -25.74
C PHE A 3 -14.51 40.51 -25.59
N ASP A 4 -13.68 41.05 -26.48
CA ASP A 4 -12.22 41.08 -26.34
C ASP A 4 -11.87 41.87 -25.08
N CYS A 5 -11.39 41.19 -24.04
CA CYS A 5 -10.82 41.82 -22.86
C CYS A 5 -9.41 42.31 -23.18
N GLY A 6 -9.32 43.45 -23.87
CA GLY A 6 -8.09 44.24 -23.96
C GLY A 6 -7.66 44.70 -22.58
N HIS A 7 -6.51 44.22 -22.11
CA HIS A 7 -5.88 44.70 -20.89
C HIS A 7 -5.29 46.10 -21.11
N ALA A 8 -5.82 47.10 -20.41
CA ALA A 8 -5.09 48.31 -20.10
C ALA A 8 -5.42 48.76 -18.67
N GLY A 9 -4.63 48.26 -17.72
CA GLY A 9 -4.29 48.89 -16.44
C GLY A 9 -5.36 49.72 -15.71
N ALA A 10 -6.46 49.11 -15.27
CA ALA A 10 -7.33 49.69 -14.25
C ALA A 10 -7.27 48.82 -12.98
N PRO A 11 -6.89 49.34 -11.80
CA PRO A 11 -7.07 48.61 -10.55
C PRO A 11 -8.57 48.34 -10.34
N PRO A 12 -8.96 47.16 -9.83
CA PRO A 12 -10.37 46.84 -9.64
C PRO A 12 -11.02 47.88 -8.73
N LEU A 13 -12.11 48.48 -9.24
CA LEU A 13 -12.92 49.44 -8.50
C LEU A 13 -13.43 48.80 -7.21
N VAL A 14 -13.20 49.53 -6.13
CA VAL A 14 -13.53 49.20 -4.75
C VAL A 14 -15.01 48.84 -4.56
N GLU A 15 -15.18 47.83 -3.70
CA GLU A 15 -16.35 47.31 -3.00
C GLU A 15 -17.60 48.22 -2.95
N GLN A 16 -18.71 47.75 -3.50
CA GLN A 16 -20.04 48.23 -3.10
C GLN A 16 -20.61 47.31 -2.02
N ILE A 17 -20.53 47.75 -0.77
CA ILE A 17 -21.27 47.15 0.34
C ILE A 17 -22.68 47.77 0.33
N ASP A 18 -23.71 46.95 0.11
CA ASP A 18 -25.10 47.38 0.30
C ASP A 18 -25.38 47.47 1.80
N THR A 19 -25.38 48.70 2.33
CA THR A 19 -25.59 48.98 3.75
C THR A 19 -27.04 48.77 4.21
N ARG A 20 -28.00 48.52 3.30
CA ARG A 20 -29.39 48.19 3.66
C ARG A 20 -29.61 46.71 3.96
N THR A 21 -28.78 45.83 3.42
CA THR A 21 -28.95 44.37 3.57
C THR A 21 -27.72 43.68 4.18
N TYR A 22 -26.65 44.43 4.47
CA TYR A 22 -25.36 43.90 4.95
C TYR A 22 -24.91 42.66 4.14
N SER A 23 -25.13 42.70 2.83
CA SER A 23 -24.93 41.55 1.95
C SER A 23 -23.76 41.84 1.01
N PHE A 24 -22.71 41.03 1.12
CA PHE A 24 -21.55 41.06 0.24
C PHE A 24 -21.87 40.34 -1.06
N ASN A 25 -22.08 41.08 -2.15
CA ASN A 25 -22.19 40.48 -3.48
C ASN A 25 -20.79 40.41 -4.10
N VAL A 26 -20.16 39.24 -3.97
CA VAL A 26 -18.90 38.95 -4.68
C VAL A 26 -19.24 38.74 -6.16
N LEU A 27 -19.02 39.76 -6.99
CA LEU A 27 -19.00 39.58 -8.44
C LEU A 27 -17.83 38.66 -8.79
N THR A 28 -18.13 37.39 -9.08
CA THR A 28 -17.10 36.45 -9.52
C THR A 28 -16.64 36.88 -10.91
N CYS A 29 -15.43 37.43 -10.98
CA CYS A 29 -14.82 37.79 -12.26
C CYS A 29 -14.53 36.48 -13.02
N ARG A 30 -15.31 36.22 -14.07
CA ARG A 30 -15.20 35.00 -14.89
C ARG A 30 -14.07 35.15 -15.91
N CYS A 31 -12.84 35.24 -15.41
CA CYS A 31 -11.65 35.31 -16.26
C CYS A 31 -11.36 33.91 -16.88
N PRO A 32 -11.23 33.79 -18.21
CA PRO A 32 -10.96 32.51 -18.89
C PRO A 32 -9.68 31.81 -18.40
N THR A 33 -8.68 32.60 -18.00
CA THR A 33 -7.40 32.11 -17.45
C THR A 33 -7.58 31.35 -16.14
N ARG A 34 -8.50 31.77 -15.26
CA ARG A 34 -8.75 31.11 -13.97
C ARG A 34 -9.39 29.74 -14.16
N LEU A 35 -10.37 29.62 -15.06
CA LEU A 35 -11.02 28.34 -15.37
C LEU A 35 -10.07 27.35 -16.03
N MET A 36 -9.21 27.82 -16.96
CA MET A 36 -8.18 26.98 -17.57
C MET A 36 -7.18 26.46 -16.53
N MET A 37 -6.75 27.31 -15.58
CA MET A 37 -5.83 26.90 -14.52
C MET A 37 -6.49 25.88 -13.57
N GLU A 38 -7.75 26.08 -13.17
CA GLU A 38 -8.52 25.14 -12.36
C GLU A 38 -8.72 23.78 -13.06
N GLU A 39 -8.93 23.76 -14.38
CA GLU A 39 -9.02 22.53 -15.19
C GLU A 39 -7.70 21.76 -15.19
N THR A 40 -6.58 22.47 -15.40
CA THR A 40 -5.24 21.85 -15.39
C THR A 40 -4.85 21.30 -14.01
N GLU A 41 -5.26 21.98 -12.94
CA GLU A 41 -5.04 21.58 -11.56
C GLU A 41 -5.85 20.33 -11.21
N LYS A 42 -7.12 20.28 -11.60
CA LYS A 42 -7.98 19.08 -11.46
C LYS A 42 -7.40 17.89 -12.24
N ARG A 43 -6.88 18.12 -13.45
CA ARG A 43 -6.25 17.08 -14.27
C ARG A 43 -5.00 16.49 -13.61
N TRP A 44 -4.13 17.34 -13.06
CA TRP A 44 -2.92 16.89 -12.37
C TRP A 44 -3.23 16.11 -11.08
N ARG A 45 -4.15 16.60 -10.24
CA ARG A 45 -4.59 15.85 -9.04
C ARG A 45 -5.21 14.50 -9.38
N SER A 46 -6.00 14.43 -10.45
CA SER A 46 -6.60 13.18 -10.90
C SER A 46 -5.53 12.18 -11.38
N ALA A 47 -4.51 12.66 -12.09
CA ALA A 47 -3.40 11.83 -12.56
C ALA A 47 -2.56 11.30 -11.39
N ASP A 48 -2.23 12.16 -10.42
CA ASP A 48 -1.49 11.80 -9.21
C ASP A 48 -2.24 10.74 -8.38
N HIS A 49 -3.54 10.95 -8.14
CA HIS A 49 -4.36 9.99 -7.40
C HIS A 49 -4.46 8.63 -8.11
N LYS A 50 -4.62 8.63 -9.44
CA LYS A 50 -4.62 7.39 -10.23
C LYS A 50 -3.26 6.67 -10.11
N GLY A 51 -2.16 7.41 -10.23
CA GLY A 51 -0.82 6.86 -10.07
C GLY A 51 -0.57 6.26 -8.68
N ALA A 52 -0.99 6.97 -7.62
CA ALA A 52 -0.90 6.51 -6.24
C ALA A 52 -1.74 5.25 -6.01
N ASN A 53 -2.98 5.21 -6.52
CA ASN A 53 -3.83 4.03 -6.40
C ASN A 53 -3.19 2.80 -7.09
N THR A 54 -2.68 2.96 -8.32
CA THR A 54 -1.99 1.88 -9.03
C THR A 54 -0.74 1.40 -8.29
N CYS A 55 0.04 2.32 -7.71
CA CYS A 55 1.20 1.97 -6.89
C CYS A 55 0.78 1.13 -5.68
N GLU A 56 -0.27 1.54 -4.98
CA GLU A 56 -0.79 0.83 -3.82
C GLU A 56 -1.30 -0.57 -4.18
N THR A 57 -2.09 -0.68 -5.26
CA THR A 57 -2.60 -1.98 -5.73
C THR A 57 -1.46 -2.92 -6.10
N ASN A 58 -0.44 -2.40 -6.80
CA ASN A 58 0.74 -3.20 -7.17
C ASN A 58 1.51 -3.65 -5.93
N ARG A 59 1.64 -2.78 -4.93
CA ARG A 59 2.33 -3.10 -3.67
C ARG A 59 1.61 -4.20 -2.89
N ILE A 60 0.27 -4.14 -2.83
CA ILE A 60 -0.55 -5.18 -2.19
C ILE A 60 -0.44 -6.50 -2.94
N ALA A 61 -0.60 -6.47 -4.27
CA ALA A 61 -0.50 -7.66 -5.11
C ALA A 61 0.88 -8.33 -4.98
N ALA A 62 1.97 -7.56 -5.04
CA ALA A 62 3.32 -8.08 -4.83
C ALA A 62 3.50 -8.70 -3.43
N ALA A 63 2.90 -8.11 -2.40
CA ALA A 63 2.93 -8.67 -1.05
C ALA A 63 2.12 -9.97 -0.95
N GLU A 64 1.00 -10.07 -1.65
CA GLU A 64 0.18 -11.30 -1.75
C GLU A 64 0.92 -12.40 -2.49
N ASP A 65 1.53 -12.10 -3.62
CA ASP A 65 2.38 -13.04 -4.37
C ASP A 65 3.51 -13.57 -3.49
N CYS A 66 4.18 -12.70 -2.73
CA CYS A 66 5.19 -13.12 -1.77
C CYS A 66 4.63 -14.01 -0.66
N ARG A 67 3.42 -13.72 -0.14
CA ARG A 67 2.74 -14.57 0.85
C ARG A 67 2.40 -15.93 0.24
N GLN A 68 1.88 -15.96 -0.98
CA GLN A 68 1.50 -17.18 -1.67
C GLN A 68 2.72 -18.03 -2.01
N ALA A 69 3.81 -17.43 -2.49
CA ALA A 69 5.07 -18.12 -2.76
C ALA A 69 5.63 -18.79 -1.49
N ARG A 70 5.56 -18.12 -0.34
CA ARG A 70 5.95 -18.72 0.96
C ARG A 70 5.06 -19.90 1.34
N ARG A 71 3.74 -19.78 1.18
CA ARG A 71 2.79 -20.90 1.42
C ARG A 71 3.08 -22.08 0.48
N ASN A 72 3.30 -21.82 -0.80
CA ASN A 72 3.60 -22.84 -1.79
C ASN A 72 4.91 -23.58 -1.46
N ARG A 73 5.95 -22.88 -0.98
CA ARG A 73 7.18 -23.52 -0.48
C ARG A 73 6.92 -24.42 0.74
N ALA A 74 6.08 -23.99 1.67
CA ALA A 74 5.72 -24.81 2.83
C ALA A 74 4.92 -26.06 2.43
N ASN A 75 4.06 -25.94 1.41
CA ASN A 75 3.22 -27.03 0.90
C ASN A 75 3.95 -27.97 -0.07
N ASN A 76 5.03 -27.50 -0.70
CA ASN A 76 5.89 -28.29 -1.58
C ASN A 76 7.28 -28.46 -0.94
N PRO A 77 7.42 -29.33 0.08
CA PRO A 77 8.72 -29.64 0.62
C PRO A 77 9.60 -30.21 -0.50
N VAL A 78 10.80 -29.63 -0.67
CA VAL A 78 11.82 -30.16 -1.59
C VAL A 78 11.91 -31.68 -1.38
N ALA A 79 11.62 -32.40 -2.47
CA ALA A 79 11.42 -33.83 -2.61
C ALA A 79 11.74 -34.71 -1.39
N GLY A 80 10.69 -35.30 -0.79
CA GLY A 80 10.61 -36.72 -0.43
C GLY A 80 11.59 -37.32 0.58
N ALA A 81 12.56 -36.56 1.09
CA ALA A 81 13.57 -37.07 2.01
C ALA A 81 12.94 -37.32 3.38
N ILE A 82 12.72 -38.60 3.68
CA ILE A 82 12.38 -39.04 5.03
C ILE A 82 13.66 -38.94 5.87
N LEU A 83 13.60 -38.16 6.94
CA LEU A 83 14.69 -37.94 7.88
C LEU A 83 14.49 -38.87 9.10
N PRO A 84 15.33 -39.91 9.29
CA PRO A 84 15.23 -40.80 10.44
C PRO A 84 15.84 -40.18 11.71
N CYS A 85 15.29 -40.51 12.87
CA CYS A 85 15.93 -40.21 14.16
C CYS A 85 17.07 -41.21 14.43
N PRO A 86 18.25 -40.77 14.92
CA PRO A 86 19.35 -41.66 15.27
C PRO A 86 19.13 -42.42 16.59
N HIS A 87 18.20 -41.98 17.44
CA HIS A 87 17.97 -42.56 18.77
C HIS A 87 16.72 -43.46 18.84
N CYS A 88 15.83 -43.38 17.85
CA CYS A 88 14.62 -44.21 17.79
C CYS A 88 14.12 -44.37 16.35
N GLN A 89 13.17 -45.29 16.12
CA GLN A 89 12.65 -45.60 14.78
C GLN A 89 11.68 -44.52 14.21
N ARG A 90 11.67 -43.30 14.77
CA ARG A 90 10.76 -42.22 14.35
C ARG A 90 11.26 -41.58 13.05
N LEU A 91 10.35 -41.36 12.10
CA LEU A 91 10.62 -40.78 10.79
C LEU A 91 9.97 -39.40 10.64
N PHE A 92 10.69 -38.45 10.06
CA PHE A 92 10.24 -37.07 9.87
C PHE A 92 10.23 -36.68 8.40
N ARG A 93 9.25 -35.87 8.00
CA ARG A 93 9.15 -35.32 6.63
C ARG A 93 9.78 -33.93 6.50
N VAL A 94 10.11 -33.30 7.62
CA VAL A 94 10.65 -31.93 7.69
C VAL A 94 11.73 -31.86 8.77
N GLN A 95 12.83 -31.14 8.48
CA GLN A 95 14.00 -31.05 9.36
C GLN A 95 13.66 -30.43 10.72
N ILE A 96 12.78 -29.43 10.77
CA ILE A 96 12.36 -28.77 12.01
C ILE A 96 11.72 -29.76 12.99
N GLY A 97 10.91 -30.70 12.48
CA GLY A 97 10.29 -31.75 13.31
C GLY A 97 11.32 -32.68 13.92
N LEU A 98 12.34 -33.08 13.14
CA LEU A 98 13.46 -33.88 13.64
C LEU A 98 14.27 -33.09 14.69
N THR A 99 14.62 -31.84 14.42
CA THR A 99 15.41 -31.00 15.34
C THR A 99 14.71 -30.80 16.69
N SER A 100 13.39 -30.54 16.66
CA SER A 100 12.56 -30.43 17.87
C SER A 100 12.55 -31.75 18.65
N HIS A 101 12.34 -32.87 17.97
CA HIS A 101 12.34 -34.20 18.59
C HIS A 101 13.68 -34.58 19.23
N LEU A 102 14.81 -34.22 18.61
CA LEU A 102 16.14 -34.45 19.18
C LEU A 102 16.33 -33.72 20.52
N TRP A 103 15.61 -32.61 20.76
CA TRP A 103 15.68 -31.94 22.05
C TRP A 103 15.07 -32.80 23.16
N THR A 104 13.99 -33.53 22.89
CA THR A 104 13.40 -34.47 23.86
C THR A 104 14.40 -35.53 24.32
N HIS A 105 15.25 -36.03 23.43
CA HIS A 105 16.31 -36.98 23.80
C HIS A 105 17.39 -36.32 24.68
N LYS A 106 17.73 -35.05 24.43
CA LYS A 106 18.71 -34.30 25.24
C LYS A 106 18.21 -34.01 26.66
N THR A 107 16.90 -33.88 26.83
CA THR A 107 16.27 -33.59 28.14
C THR A 107 15.78 -34.86 28.85
N SER A 108 15.82 -36.02 28.20
CA SER A 108 15.54 -37.31 28.85
C SER A 108 16.79 -37.77 29.58
N PRO A 109 16.70 -38.17 30.87
CA PRO A 109 17.83 -38.78 31.54
C PRO A 109 18.26 -40.05 30.78
N PRO A 110 19.57 -40.36 30.70
CA PRO A 110 20.03 -41.63 30.16
C PRO A 110 19.30 -42.75 30.93
N SER A 111 18.76 -43.72 30.19
CA SER A 111 18.29 -44.97 30.78
C SER A 111 19.41 -45.52 31.68
N PRO A 112 19.12 -45.95 32.93
CA PRO A 112 20.12 -46.60 33.76
C PRO A 112 20.82 -47.68 32.95
N GLN A 113 22.13 -47.53 32.77
CA GLN A 113 22.94 -48.62 32.26
C GLN A 113 23.18 -49.52 33.45
N ASP A 114 22.46 -50.65 33.46
CA ASP A 114 22.69 -51.73 34.41
C ASP A 114 23.96 -52.48 33.94
N ASP A 115 25.09 -52.23 34.61
CA ASP A 115 26.30 -53.08 34.59
C ASP A 115 26.38 -53.88 35.90
#